data_AF-A0A6G0IZQ0-F1
#
_entry.id   AF-A0A6G0IZQ0-F1
#
_cell.length_a   1.000
_cell.length_b   1.000
_cell.length_c   1.000
_cell.angle_alpha   90.00
_cell.angle_beta   90.00
_cell.angle_gamma   90.00
#
_symmetry.space_group_name_H-M   'P 1'
#
loop_
_entity.id
_entity.type
_entity.pdbx_description
1 polymer ?
#
loop_
_entity_poly.entity_id
_entity_poly.type
_entity_poly.pdbx_seq_one_letter_code
_entity_poly.pdbx_strand_id
1 'polypeptide(L)'
;MDVIKPFMGIYSLVDRMKTNNEKCPHISSRLDALQRLVEFVQQKEADQLSEDVIKALEKLNTILESAKEVLTKFSKQHVMQHMIKSSDYKLEFENLNKSLTDAFVTLSGALHVHQEEKLVEQESMLAEQENKLQEMETKLVKQERKLVEQENRLAEQEDILIMDVIKPFMGIYSLVDRMKSNTEKCPHISSRLDALQRLVKFVQQKEADQLSEDVIKALEKLNIILESAKEVLTKFNEECVVEHMIKSSGYKLEFENLNKSLTDAFVTLSGALHVHQERKLVEQESMLAEQENKLQELETKLVKQERKLVEQENRLAEQEDIVQRVESKMAYQSTGYYCILQ
;
A
#
# COMPACT_ATOMS: atom_id res chain seq x y z
N MET A 1 29.66 -25.55 17.54
CA MET A 1 30.83 -25.44 18.43
C MET A 1 30.45 -25.99 19.80
N ASP A 2 31.11 -27.03 20.30
CA ASP A 2 30.75 -27.70 21.58
C ASP A 2 31.46 -27.02 22.77
N VAL A 3 31.02 -25.80 23.08
CA VAL A 3 31.63 -24.91 24.10
C VAL A 3 31.14 -25.25 25.52
N ILE A 4 30.19 -26.19 25.68
CA ILE A 4 29.65 -26.58 26.99
C ILE A 4 30.55 -27.60 27.72
N LYS A 5 31.23 -28.48 26.98
CA LYS A 5 32.11 -29.53 27.57
C LYS A 5 33.15 -28.98 28.56
N PRO A 6 33.85 -27.86 28.29
CA PRO A 6 34.80 -27.27 29.24
C PRO A 6 34.15 -26.83 30.56
N PHE A 7 32.94 -26.27 30.54
CA PHE A 7 32.23 -25.82 31.75
C PHE A 7 31.99 -26.97 32.73
N MET A 8 31.47 -28.11 32.25
CA MET A 8 31.20 -29.28 33.10
C MET A 8 32.46 -29.79 33.80
N GLY A 9 33.59 -29.79 33.09
CA GLY A 9 34.90 -30.14 33.66
C GLY A 9 35.32 -29.18 34.78
N ILE A 10 35.14 -27.88 34.57
CA ILE A 10 35.49 -26.83 35.53
C ILE A 10 34.57 -26.88 36.75
N TYR A 11 33.26 -27.05 36.62
CA TYR A 11 32.35 -27.17 37.77
C TYR A 11 32.71 -28.35 38.66
N SER A 12 33.04 -29.51 38.08
CA SER A 12 33.47 -30.67 38.86
C SER A 12 34.74 -30.40 39.68
N LEU A 13 35.64 -29.53 39.18
CA LEU A 13 36.84 -29.11 39.88
C LEU A 13 36.51 -28.09 40.96
N VAL A 14 35.65 -27.10 40.66
CA VAL A 14 35.24 -26.07 41.61
C VAL A 14 34.45 -26.65 42.78
N ASP A 15 33.56 -27.60 42.53
CA ASP A 15 32.76 -28.25 43.58
C ASP A 15 33.62 -29.08 44.54
N ARG A 16 34.64 -29.77 44.02
CA ARG A 16 35.67 -30.46 44.83
C ARG A 16 36.51 -29.52 45.71
N MET A 17 36.57 -28.23 45.37
CA MET A 17 37.28 -27.22 46.14
C MET A 17 36.40 -26.47 47.14
N LYS A 18 35.05 -26.47 46.98
CA LYS A 18 34.11 -25.78 47.88
C LYS A 18 34.17 -26.29 49.33
N THR A 19 34.62 -27.51 49.55
CA THR A 19 34.86 -28.07 50.89
C THR A 19 36.06 -27.44 51.62
N ASN A 20 36.84 -26.54 50.98
CA ASN A 20 38.08 -25.96 51.52
C ASN A 20 38.17 -24.40 51.43
N ASN A 21 37.15 -23.70 51.97
CA ASN A 21 37.08 -22.27 52.31
C ASN A 21 37.07 -21.17 51.21
N GLU A 22 36.09 -20.26 51.39
CA GLU A 22 35.88 -18.82 51.04
C GLU A 22 36.24 -18.22 49.66
N LYS A 23 37.15 -18.76 48.84
CA LYS A 23 37.63 -18.07 47.61
C LYS A 23 37.01 -18.52 46.28
N CYS A 24 36.26 -19.63 46.28
CA CYS A 24 35.60 -20.18 45.10
C CYS A 24 34.21 -19.64 44.71
N PRO A 25 33.40 -18.97 45.58
CA PRO A 25 32.01 -18.62 45.24
C PRO A 25 31.90 -17.73 44.00
N HIS A 26 32.82 -16.78 43.86
CA HIS A 26 32.82 -15.76 42.80
C HIS A 26 33.16 -16.30 41.40
N ILE A 27 33.88 -17.42 41.31
CA ILE A 27 34.22 -18.07 40.04
C ILE A 27 33.04 -18.91 39.56
N SER A 28 32.36 -19.63 40.47
CA SER A 28 31.13 -20.36 40.13
C SER A 28 30.05 -19.45 39.55
N SER A 29 29.76 -18.31 40.18
CA SER A 29 28.73 -17.38 39.67
C SER A 29 29.04 -16.84 38.26
N ARG A 30 30.32 -16.56 37.99
CA ARG A 30 30.77 -16.06 36.68
C ARG A 30 30.70 -17.14 35.61
N LEU A 31 31.08 -18.37 35.96
CA LEU A 31 30.91 -19.52 35.08
C LEU A 31 29.43 -19.77 34.79
N ASP A 32 28.53 -19.63 35.77
CA ASP A 32 27.08 -19.78 35.56
C ASP A 32 26.56 -18.71 34.60
N ALA A 33 26.99 -17.46 34.77
CA ALA A 33 26.61 -16.37 33.88
C ALA A 33 27.13 -16.56 32.45
N LEU A 34 28.39 -16.98 32.30
CA LEU A 34 29.00 -17.30 31.01
C LEU A 34 28.34 -18.51 30.32
N GLN A 35 28.02 -19.56 31.08
CA GLN A 35 27.33 -20.74 30.56
C GLN A 35 25.97 -20.36 30.00
N ARG A 36 25.21 -19.48 30.67
CA ARG A 36 23.92 -18.99 30.18
C ARG A 36 24.03 -18.25 28.85
N LEU A 37 25.06 -17.41 28.69
CA LEU A 37 25.31 -16.73 27.42
C LEU A 37 25.65 -17.73 26.31
N VAL A 38 26.44 -18.76 26.62
CA VAL A 38 26.78 -19.82 25.66
C VAL A 38 25.56 -20.66 25.28
N GLU A 39 24.71 -21.02 26.25
CA GLU A 39 23.44 -21.74 26.00
C GLU A 39 22.49 -20.91 25.12
N PHE A 40 22.37 -19.61 25.38
CA PHE A 40 21.59 -18.69 24.54
C PHE A 40 22.09 -18.68 23.09
N VAL A 41 23.41 -18.67 22.88
CA VAL A 41 23.99 -18.68 21.53
C VAL A 41 23.80 -20.03 20.84
N GLN A 42 23.83 -21.14 21.57
CA GLN A 42 23.63 -22.48 20.99
C GLN A 42 22.19 -22.76 20.54
N GLN A 43 21.20 -22.01 21.05
CA GLN A 43 19.83 -22.08 20.55
C GLN A 43 19.65 -21.39 19.19
N LYS A 44 20.66 -20.65 18.71
CA LYS A 44 20.68 -20.01 17.39
C LYS A 44 21.52 -20.84 16.41
N GLU A 45 21.12 -20.84 15.13
CA GLU A 45 21.93 -21.42 14.05
C GLU A 45 23.25 -20.66 13.90
N ALA A 46 24.35 -21.38 13.64
CA ALA A 46 25.70 -20.81 13.59
C ALA A 46 25.86 -19.72 12.51
N ASP A 47 25.04 -19.83 11.47
CA ASP A 47 24.95 -18.98 10.28
C ASP A 47 24.39 -17.58 10.60
N GLN A 48 23.75 -17.43 11.76
CA GLN A 48 23.08 -16.21 12.19
C GLN A 48 23.89 -15.40 13.21
N LEU A 49 25.11 -15.84 13.57
CA LEU A 49 25.95 -15.17 14.57
C LEU A 49 26.93 -14.21 13.90
N SER A 50 27.14 -13.04 14.52
CA SER A 50 28.16 -12.11 14.06
C SER A 50 29.57 -12.68 14.28
N GLU A 51 30.52 -12.23 13.45
CA GLU A 51 31.93 -12.60 13.56
C GLU A 51 32.51 -12.29 14.95
N ASP A 52 32.06 -11.19 15.56
CA ASP A 52 32.50 -10.76 16.89
C ASP A 52 31.98 -11.68 18.01
N VAL A 53 30.75 -12.21 17.88
CA VAL A 53 30.22 -13.21 18.81
C VAL A 53 31.02 -14.52 18.69
N ILE A 54 31.36 -14.93 17.46
CA ILE A 54 32.20 -16.13 17.22
C ILE A 54 33.58 -15.96 17.86
N LYS A 55 34.26 -14.84 17.61
CA LYS A 55 35.57 -14.53 18.20
C LYS A 55 35.51 -14.48 19.74
N ALA A 56 34.44 -13.92 20.30
CA ALA A 56 34.24 -13.87 21.74
C ALA A 56 34.07 -15.28 22.35
N LEU A 57 33.36 -16.18 21.66
CA LEU A 57 33.21 -17.58 22.05
C LEU A 57 34.52 -18.37 21.97
N GLU A 58 35.31 -18.16 20.93
CA GLU A 58 36.64 -18.79 20.79
C GLU A 58 37.60 -18.36 21.91
N LYS A 59 37.60 -17.05 22.23
CA LYS A 59 38.37 -16.48 23.33
C LYS A 59 37.91 -17.04 24.68
N LEU A 60 36.60 -17.15 24.89
CA LEU A 60 36.04 -17.79 26.09
C LEU A 60 36.49 -19.24 26.21
N ASN A 61 36.44 -20.02 25.13
CA ASN A 61 36.88 -21.42 25.14
C ASN A 61 38.36 -21.56 25.57
N THR A 62 39.22 -20.66 25.07
CA THR A 62 40.64 -20.61 25.46
C THR A 62 40.82 -20.30 26.95
N ILE A 63 40.02 -19.37 27.49
CA ILE A 63 40.03 -19.01 28.91
C ILE A 63 39.54 -20.18 29.77
N LEU A 64 38.52 -20.92 29.33
CA LEU A 64 37.98 -22.07 30.06
C LEU A 64 38.99 -23.23 30.10
N GLU A 65 39.69 -23.53 29.00
CA GLU A 65 40.75 -24.55 29.04
C GLU A 65 41.91 -24.13 29.96
N SER A 66 42.30 -22.85 29.92
CA SER A 66 43.31 -22.30 30.85
C SER A 66 42.85 -22.38 32.31
N ALA A 67 41.57 -22.09 32.58
CA ALA A 67 40.96 -22.19 33.90
C ALA A 67 41.01 -23.63 34.42
N LYS A 68 40.65 -24.60 33.58
CA LYS A 68 40.70 -26.03 33.91
C LYS A 68 42.11 -26.47 34.29
N GLU A 69 43.15 -25.98 33.60
CA GLU A 69 44.54 -26.26 33.96
C GLU A 69 44.93 -25.69 35.33
N VAL A 70 44.64 -24.40 35.58
CA VAL A 70 44.93 -23.72 36.85
C VAL A 70 44.25 -24.46 38.02
N LEU A 71 42.97 -24.80 37.87
CA LEU A 71 42.22 -25.50 38.90
C LEU A 71 42.69 -26.95 39.12
N THR A 72 43.14 -27.63 38.06
CA THR A 72 43.69 -28.99 38.17
C THR A 72 45.03 -28.99 38.89
N LYS A 73 45.91 -28.02 38.62
CA LYS A 73 47.20 -27.85 39.33
C LYS A 73 46.96 -27.62 40.81
N PHE A 74 46.08 -26.68 41.13
CA PHE A 74 45.69 -26.36 42.51
C PHE A 74 45.12 -27.58 43.25
N SER A 75 44.20 -28.32 42.61
CA SER A 75 43.59 -29.52 43.21
C SER A 75 44.61 -30.63 43.48
N LYS A 76 45.63 -30.83 42.63
CA LYS A 76 46.68 -31.86 42.82
C LYS A 76 47.70 -31.46 43.89
N GLN A 77 48.11 -30.20 43.93
CA GLN A 77 49.16 -29.73 44.85
C GLN A 77 48.68 -29.53 46.29
N HIS A 78 47.38 -29.27 46.51
CA HIS A 78 46.81 -29.23 47.86
C HIS A 78 46.68 -30.61 48.51
N VAL A 79 46.66 -31.70 47.73
CA VAL A 79 46.73 -33.08 48.25
C VAL A 79 48.12 -33.40 48.82
N MET A 80 49.18 -32.73 48.34
CA MET A 80 50.51 -32.74 48.93
C MET A 80 50.63 -31.62 49.98
N GLN A 81 50.18 -31.89 51.21
CA GLN A 81 50.29 -30.93 52.31
C GLN A 81 51.75 -30.48 52.53
N HIS A 82 51.93 -29.17 52.73
CA HIS A 82 53.07 -28.45 53.33
C HIS A 82 54.11 -27.68 52.49
N MET A 83 54.02 -27.50 51.16
CA MET A 83 55.18 -26.89 50.45
C MET A 83 54.96 -25.81 49.38
N ILE A 84 53.88 -25.01 49.42
CA ILE A 84 53.76 -23.90 48.46
C ILE A 84 53.34 -22.59 49.14
N LYS A 85 54.05 -21.52 48.79
CA LYS A 85 53.80 -20.15 49.26
C LYS A 85 52.40 -19.74 48.82
N SER A 86 51.55 -19.36 49.78
CA SER A 86 50.17 -18.95 49.53
C SER A 86 50.02 -17.69 48.64
N SER A 87 51.14 -16.98 48.38
CA SER A 87 51.20 -15.79 47.54
C SER A 87 50.98 -16.08 46.05
N ASP A 88 51.48 -17.20 45.53
CA ASP A 88 51.59 -17.40 44.08
C ASP A 88 50.23 -17.83 43.48
N TYR A 89 49.46 -18.66 44.20
CA TYR A 89 48.11 -19.04 43.78
C TYR A 89 47.08 -17.93 43.91
N LYS A 90 47.25 -17.02 44.87
CA LYS A 90 46.31 -15.91 45.02
C LYS A 90 46.28 -15.05 43.76
N LEU A 91 47.45 -14.79 43.17
CA LEU A 91 47.59 -14.04 41.93
C LEU A 91 47.01 -14.79 40.72
N GLU A 92 47.25 -16.11 40.61
CA GLU A 92 46.66 -16.92 39.53
C GLU A 92 45.13 -16.96 39.57
N PHE A 93 44.54 -17.07 40.78
CA PHE A 93 43.08 -17.03 40.95
C PHE A 93 42.49 -15.64 40.66
N GLU A 94 43.16 -14.56 41.09
CA GLU A 94 42.75 -13.19 40.75
C GLU A 94 42.80 -12.96 39.23
N ASN A 95 43.86 -13.44 38.56
CA ASN A 95 44.00 -13.38 37.09
C ASN A 95 42.93 -14.19 36.35
N LEU A 96 42.60 -15.38 36.85
CA LEU A 96 41.51 -16.20 36.32
C LEU A 96 40.17 -15.47 36.46
N ASN A 97 39.91 -14.91 37.64
CA ASN A 97 38.67 -14.18 37.92
C ASN A 97 38.53 -12.95 37.01
N LYS A 98 39.62 -12.22 36.79
CA LYS A 98 39.68 -11.11 35.84
C LYS A 98 39.40 -11.59 34.42
N SER A 99 40.07 -12.66 33.98
CA SER A 99 39.87 -13.23 32.63
C SER A 99 38.43 -13.69 32.39
N LEU A 100 37.78 -14.31 33.37
CA LEU A 100 36.36 -14.71 33.28
C LEU A 100 35.44 -13.48 33.24
N THR A 101 35.77 -12.42 33.98
CA THR A 101 35.03 -11.15 33.92
C THR A 101 35.16 -10.50 32.56
N ASP A 102 36.38 -10.43 32.02
CA ASP A 102 36.66 -9.85 30.70
C ASP A 102 35.95 -10.66 29.60
N ALA A 103 35.94 -12.00 29.71
CA ALA A 103 35.20 -12.87 28.79
C ALA A 103 33.70 -12.61 28.85
N PHE A 104 33.14 -12.44 30.05
CA PHE A 104 31.71 -12.15 30.23
C PHE A 104 31.34 -10.80 29.61
N VAL A 105 32.09 -9.74 29.91
CA VAL A 105 31.86 -8.40 29.35
C VAL A 105 31.99 -8.42 27.83
N THR A 106 33.01 -9.10 27.30
CA THR A 106 33.24 -9.21 25.85
C THR A 106 32.09 -9.94 25.15
N LEU A 107 31.69 -11.11 25.67
CA LEU A 107 30.63 -11.92 25.05
C LEU A 107 29.25 -11.26 25.19
N SER A 108 28.92 -10.71 26.36
CA SER A 108 27.66 -9.99 26.58
C SER A 108 27.58 -8.73 25.71
N GLY A 109 28.66 -7.97 25.59
CA GLY A 109 28.74 -6.80 24.71
C GLY A 109 28.57 -7.17 23.23
N ALA A 110 29.29 -8.18 22.74
CA ALA A 110 29.15 -8.65 21.37
C ALA A 110 27.72 -9.14 21.06
N LEU A 111 27.06 -9.79 22.03
CA LEU A 111 25.67 -10.24 21.88
C LEU A 111 24.67 -9.09 21.84
N HIS A 112 24.86 -8.04 22.64
CA HIS A 112 24.01 -6.85 22.60
C HIS A 112 24.14 -6.14 21.27
N VAL A 113 25.38 -5.89 20.80
CA VAL A 113 25.63 -5.24 19.50
C VAL A 113 24.98 -6.04 18.38
N HIS A 114 25.16 -7.36 18.35
CA HIS A 114 24.54 -8.21 17.33
C HIS A 114 23.00 -8.17 17.36
N GLN A 115 22.38 -8.06 18.53
CA GLN A 115 20.93 -7.91 18.65
C GLN A 115 20.47 -6.54 18.16
N GLU A 116 21.18 -5.48 18.54
CA GLU A 116 20.88 -4.11 18.15
C GLU A 116 21.03 -3.89 16.63
N GLU A 117 22.08 -4.46 16.01
CA GLU A 117 22.25 -4.46 14.55
C GLU A 117 21.05 -5.10 13.83
N LYS A 118 20.53 -6.21 14.37
CA LYS A 118 19.38 -6.90 13.79
C LYS A 118 18.09 -6.08 13.93
N LEU A 119 17.92 -5.35 15.04
CA LEU A 119 16.81 -4.43 15.23
C LEU A 119 16.89 -3.26 14.24
N VAL A 120 18.07 -2.67 14.07
CA VAL A 120 18.30 -1.59 13.10
C VAL A 120 18.04 -2.05 11.66
N GLU A 121 18.42 -3.28 11.31
CA GLU A 121 18.11 -3.85 9.99
C GLU A 121 16.59 -3.99 9.79
N GLN A 122 15.86 -4.45 10.81
CA GLN A 122 14.40 -4.53 10.77
C GLN A 122 13.74 -3.15 10.65
N GLU A 123 14.22 -2.14 11.39
CA GLU A 123 13.75 -0.76 11.27
C GLU A 123 13.95 -0.20 9.87
N SER A 124 15.12 -0.46 9.26
CA SER A 124 15.41 -0.07 7.88
C SER A 124 14.44 -0.72 6.88
N MET A 125 14.14 -2.01 7.06
CA MET A 125 13.14 -2.71 6.23
C MET A 125 11.73 -2.12 6.37
N LEU A 126 11.34 -1.71 7.59
CA LEU A 126 10.05 -1.06 7.83
C LEU A 126 9.99 0.32 7.17
N ALA A 127 11.05 1.13 7.32
CA ALA A 127 11.14 2.44 6.67
C ALA A 127 11.08 2.34 5.14
N GLU A 128 11.67 1.30 4.53
CA GLU A 128 11.54 1.08 3.08
C GLU A 128 10.09 0.74 2.66
N GLN A 129 9.36 -0.01 3.49
CA GLN A 129 7.94 -0.28 3.23
C GLN A 129 7.07 0.98 3.35
N GLU A 130 7.34 1.82 4.34
CA GLU A 130 6.63 3.10 4.53
C GLU A 130 6.82 4.03 3.32
N ASN A 131 8.04 4.14 2.80
CA ASN A 131 8.32 4.92 1.59
C ASN A 131 7.54 4.39 0.37
N LYS A 132 7.42 3.07 0.22
CA LYS A 132 6.61 2.46 -0.87
C LYS A 132 5.12 2.80 -0.73
N LEU A 133 4.61 2.84 0.50
CA LEU A 133 3.23 3.22 0.77
C LEU A 133 2.97 4.69 0.40
N GLN A 134 3.88 5.59 0.79
CA GLN A 134 3.81 7.01 0.41
C GLN A 134 3.85 7.20 -1.12
N GLU A 135 4.67 6.43 -1.84
CA GLU A 135 4.72 6.51 -3.30
C GLU A 135 3.37 6.13 -3.94
N MET A 136 2.66 5.12 -3.40
CA MET A 136 1.33 4.75 -3.86
C MET A 136 0.31 5.86 -3.59
N GLU A 137 0.36 6.50 -2.42
CA GLU A 137 -0.52 7.61 -2.04
C GLU A 137 -0.37 8.81 -3.00
N THR A 138 0.86 9.19 -3.34
CA THR A 138 1.11 10.28 -4.29
C THR A 138 0.55 9.99 -5.70
N LYS A 139 0.56 8.72 -6.14
CA LYS A 139 -0.03 8.30 -7.42
C LYS A 139 -1.55 8.46 -7.40
N LEU A 140 -2.20 8.16 -6.28
CA LEU A 140 -3.64 8.33 -6.10
C LEU A 140 -4.05 9.80 -6.19
N VAL A 141 -3.34 10.69 -5.47
CA VAL A 141 -3.60 12.14 -5.51
C VAL A 141 -3.44 12.71 -6.92
N LYS A 142 -2.49 12.19 -7.71
CA LYS A 142 -2.31 12.61 -9.10
C LYS A 142 -3.48 12.17 -9.99
N GLN A 143 -4.10 11.01 -9.73
CA GLN A 143 -5.30 10.58 -10.44
C GLN A 143 -6.50 11.46 -10.09
N GLU A 144 -6.67 11.80 -8.80
CA GLU A 144 -7.76 12.66 -8.34
C GLU A 144 -7.74 14.05 -9.00
N ARG A 145 -6.57 14.69 -9.09
CA ARG A 145 -6.44 15.98 -9.80
C ARG A 145 -6.85 15.92 -11.27
N LYS A 146 -6.54 14.81 -11.96
CA LYS A 146 -6.95 14.62 -13.36
C LYS A 146 -8.45 14.54 -13.52
N LEU A 147 -9.15 13.92 -12.56
CA LEU A 147 -10.61 13.86 -12.57
C LEU A 147 -11.23 15.24 -12.38
N VAL A 148 -10.71 16.03 -11.44
CA VAL A 148 -11.17 17.42 -11.22
C VAL A 148 -10.94 18.30 -12.45
N GLU A 149 -9.80 18.13 -13.14
CA GLU A 149 -9.53 18.86 -14.38
C GLU A 149 -10.50 18.47 -15.52
N GLN A 150 -10.87 17.19 -15.62
CA GLN A 150 -11.93 16.74 -16.53
C GLN A 150 -13.29 17.35 -16.18
N GLU A 151 -13.64 17.42 -14.90
CA GLU A 151 -14.89 18.02 -14.43
C GLU A 151 -15.01 19.51 -14.78
N ASN A 152 -13.92 20.27 -14.64
CA ASN A 152 -13.93 21.69 -15.02
C ASN A 152 -14.06 21.89 -16.54
N ARG A 153 -13.42 21.03 -17.35
CA ARG A 153 -13.58 21.07 -18.82
C ARG A 153 -15.01 20.76 -19.26
N LEU A 154 -15.70 19.88 -18.55
CA LEU A 154 -17.12 19.59 -18.80
C LEU A 154 -17.99 20.84 -18.61
N ALA A 155 -17.75 21.61 -17.53
CA ALA A 155 -18.52 22.82 -17.24
C ALA A 155 -18.34 23.92 -18.31
N GLU A 156 -17.12 24.11 -18.82
CA GLU A 156 -16.85 25.12 -19.86
C GLU A 156 -17.49 24.77 -21.22
N GLN A 157 -17.63 23.48 -21.54
CA GLN A 157 -18.26 23.04 -22.79
C GLN A 157 -19.79 23.15 -22.77
N GLU A 158 -20.41 23.06 -21.60
CA GLU A 158 -21.84 23.28 -21.41
C GLU A 158 -22.25 24.70 -21.88
N ASP A 159 -21.41 25.71 -21.62
CA ASP A 159 -21.66 27.10 -22.01
C ASP A 159 -21.55 27.34 -23.53
N ILE A 160 -20.65 26.65 -24.24
CA ILE A 160 -20.44 26.82 -25.69
C ILE A 160 -21.60 26.22 -26.49
N LEU A 161 -22.08 25.03 -26.11
CA LEU A 161 -23.11 24.29 -26.84
C LEU A 161 -24.53 24.88 -26.71
N ILE A 162 -24.79 25.67 -25.66
CA ILE A 162 -26.05 26.42 -25.48
C ILE A 162 -26.23 27.48 -26.58
N MET A 163 -25.13 28.06 -27.08
CA MET A 163 -25.20 29.26 -27.92
C MET A 163 -25.46 28.99 -29.41
N ASP A 164 -24.96 27.86 -29.96
CA ASP A 164 -24.96 27.60 -31.41
C ASP A 164 -26.06 26.63 -31.90
N VAL A 165 -26.56 25.72 -31.05
CA VAL A 165 -27.55 24.69 -31.48
C VAL A 165 -28.98 24.97 -30.97
N ILE A 166 -29.18 25.68 -29.85
CA ILE A 166 -30.53 25.95 -29.30
C ILE A 166 -31.24 27.11 -30.02
N LYS A 167 -30.48 28.12 -30.49
CA LYS A 167 -31.05 29.31 -31.13
C LYS A 167 -31.96 28.99 -32.34
N PRO A 168 -31.57 28.08 -33.27
CA PRO A 168 -32.45 27.68 -34.37
C PRO A 168 -33.77 27.04 -33.91
N PHE A 169 -33.72 26.16 -32.89
CA PHE A 169 -34.92 25.54 -32.33
C PHE A 169 -35.90 26.56 -31.74
N MET A 170 -35.41 27.49 -30.91
CA MET A 170 -36.25 28.55 -30.32
C MET A 170 -36.94 29.41 -31.39
N GLY A 171 -36.21 29.73 -32.47
CA GLY A 171 -36.77 30.44 -33.63
C GLY A 171 -37.94 29.69 -34.26
N ILE A 172 -37.76 28.40 -34.54
CA ILE A 172 -38.78 27.54 -35.16
C ILE A 172 -40.00 27.34 -34.24
N TYR A 173 -39.82 27.13 -32.93
CA TYR A 173 -40.95 27.03 -32.01
C TYR A 173 -41.81 28.29 -31.98
N SER A 174 -41.17 29.46 -31.95
CA SER A 174 -41.91 30.73 -31.96
C SER A 174 -42.76 30.90 -33.22
N LEU A 175 -42.33 30.33 -34.35
CA LEU A 175 -43.08 30.31 -35.60
C LEU A 175 -44.21 29.28 -35.54
N VAL A 176 -43.91 28.05 -35.09
CA VAL A 176 -44.89 26.96 -34.94
C VAL A 176 -46.02 27.33 -33.98
N ASP A 177 -45.70 28.00 -32.88
CA ASP A 177 -46.69 28.43 -31.89
C ASP A 177 -47.61 29.54 -32.45
N ARG A 178 -47.06 30.48 -33.23
CA ARG A 178 -47.85 31.48 -33.99
C ARG A 178 -48.81 30.82 -34.99
N MET A 179 -48.37 29.72 -35.62
CA MET A 179 -49.17 28.94 -36.58
C MET A 179 -50.21 28.00 -35.94
N LYS A 180 -50.15 27.70 -34.63
CA LYS A 180 -51.15 26.84 -33.93
C LYS A 180 -52.57 27.41 -33.96
N SER A 181 -52.72 28.70 -34.25
CA SER A 181 -54.01 29.35 -34.50
C SER A 181 -54.68 28.88 -35.82
N ASN A 182 -53.94 28.27 -36.75
CA ASN A 182 -54.44 27.66 -37.99
C ASN A 182 -54.42 26.13 -37.89
N THR A 183 -55.53 25.56 -37.43
CA THR A 183 -55.68 24.17 -36.97
C THR A 183 -55.84 23.16 -38.11
N GLU A 184 -54.91 22.19 -38.19
CA GLU A 184 -55.08 20.74 -38.43
C GLU A 184 -53.75 20.06 -38.83
N LYS A 185 -52.80 20.79 -39.45
CA LYS A 185 -51.56 20.22 -40.03
C LYS A 185 -50.27 20.44 -39.21
N CYS A 186 -50.26 21.42 -38.31
CA CYS A 186 -49.11 21.78 -37.47
C CYS A 186 -48.83 20.90 -36.21
N PRO A 187 -49.75 20.10 -35.64
CA PRO A 187 -49.48 19.38 -34.39
C PRO A 187 -48.29 18.40 -34.50
N HIS A 188 -48.19 17.67 -35.60
CA HIS A 188 -47.17 16.64 -35.79
C HIS A 188 -45.75 17.21 -35.96
N ILE A 189 -45.62 18.40 -36.55
CA ILE A 189 -44.34 19.10 -36.67
C ILE A 189 -43.87 19.58 -35.30
N SER A 190 -44.77 20.15 -34.50
CA SER A 190 -44.47 20.57 -33.12
C SER A 190 -43.98 19.40 -32.27
N SER A 191 -44.66 18.24 -32.30
CA SER A 191 -44.23 17.06 -31.54
C SER A 191 -42.88 16.50 -31.99
N ARG A 192 -42.57 16.55 -33.30
CA ARG A 192 -41.29 16.08 -33.85
C ARG A 192 -40.15 17.03 -33.49
N LEU A 193 -40.39 18.33 -33.55
CA LEU A 193 -39.44 19.33 -33.06
C LEU A 193 -39.17 19.14 -31.56
N ASP A 194 -40.20 18.84 -30.75
CA ASP A 194 -40.05 18.52 -29.32
C ASP A 194 -39.15 17.31 -29.11
N ALA A 195 -39.35 16.26 -29.89
CA ALA A 195 -38.53 15.06 -29.83
C ALA A 195 -37.07 15.33 -30.25
N LEU A 196 -36.85 16.07 -31.33
CA LEU A 196 -35.52 16.48 -31.80
C LEU A 196 -34.82 17.41 -30.81
N GLN A 197 -35.55 18.36 -30.22
CA GLN A 197 -35.00 19.27 -29.21
C GLN A 197 -34.57 18.50 -27.96
N ARG A 198 -35.31 17.46 -27.54
CA ARG A 198 -34.90 16.58 -26.45
C ARG A 198 -33.60 15.83 -26.77
N LEU A 199 -33.45 15.31 -28.00
CA LEU A 199 -32.21 14.66 -28.42
C LEU A 199 -31.03 15.63 -28.47
N VAL A 200 -31.24 16.84 -29.00
CA VAL A 200 -30.21 17.88 -29.02
C VAL A 200 -29.81 18.30 -27.62
N LYS A 201 -30.76 18.51 -26.71
CA LYS A 201 -30.48 18.75 -25.28
C LYS A 201 -29.69 17.61 -24.64
N PHE A 202 -30.01 16.37 -24.99
CA PHE A 202 -29.26 15.21 -24.53
C PHE A 202 -27.81 15.21 -25.05
N VAL A 203 -27.59 15.57 -26.32
CA VAL A 203 -26.25 15.70 -26.91
C VAL A 203 -25.43 16.79 -26.21
N GLN A 204 -26.08 17.90 -25.83
CA GLN A 204 -25.43 19.04 -25.18
C GLN A 204 -24.83 18.70 -23.81
N GLN A 205 -25.37 17.70 -23.14
CA GLN A 205 -24.85 17.21 -21.86
C GLN A 205 -23.57 16.35 -22.03
N LYS A 206 -23.07 16.17 -23.26
CA LYS A 206 -21.86 15.42 -23.58
C LYS A 206 -20.80 16.30 -24.24
N GLU A 207 -19.52 16.07 -23.92
CA GLU A 207 -18.39 16.81 -24.49
C GLU A 207 -18.35 16.73 -26.03
N ALA A 208 -18.03 17.83 -26.71
CA ALA A 208 -17.88 17.87 -28.16
C ALA A 208 -16.74 16.95 -28.65
N ASP A 209 -15.71 16.78 -27.83
CA ASP A 209 -14.53 15.93 -28.07
C ASP A 209 -14.87 14.43 -27.93
N GLN A 210 -15.99 14.11 -27.28
CA GLN A 210 -16.49 12.74 -27.08
C GLN A 210 -17.52 12.34 -28.13
N LEU A 211 -18.12 13.29 -28.84
CA LEU A 211 -19.13 12.96 -29.85
C LEU A 211 -18.47 12.20 -30.99
N SER A 212 -19.08 11.08 -31.38
CA SER A 212 -18.60 10.37 -32.56
C SER A 212 -18.79 11.25 -33.80
N GLU A 213 -17.92 11.04 -34.79
CA GLU A 213 -18.03 11.70 -36.10
C GLU A 213 -19.43 11.54 -36.71
N ASP A 214 -20.07 10.39 -36.46
CA ASP A 214 -21.44 10.10 -36.90
C ASP A 214 -22.49 11.01 -36.23
N VAL A 215 -22.32 11.32 -34.94
CA VAL A 215 -23.23 12.23 -34.22
C VAL A 215 -23.04 13.67 -34.71
N ILE A 216 -21.80 14.11 -34.94
CA ILE A 216 -21.51 15.44 -35.49
C ILE A 216 -22.13 15.60 -36.87
N LYS A 217 -21.90 14.65 -37.77
CA LYS A 217 -22.53 14.62 -39.11
C LYS A 217 -24.06 14.61 -39.05
N ALA A 218 -24.66 13.94 -38.07
CA ALA A 218 -26.10 13.92 -37.89
C ALA A 218 -26.64 15.29 -37.42
N LEU A 219 -25.91 16.00 -36.56
CA LEU A 219 -26.27 17.35 -36.10
C LEU A 219 -26.12 18.40 -37.20
N GLU A 220 -25.07 18.32 -38.01
CA GLU A 220 -24.89 19.20 -39.17
C GLU A 220 -26.05 19.05 -40.16
N LYS A 221 -26.43 17.80 -40.47
CA LYS A 221 -27.61 17.51 -41.30
C LYS A 221 -28.89 18.04 -40.68
N LEU A 222 -29.07 17.88 -39.37
CA LEU A 222 -30.22 18.42 -38.66
C LEU A 222 -30.27 19.95 -38.76
N ASN A 223 -29.14 20.65 -38.62
CA ASN A 223 -29.10 22.11 -38.72
C ASN A 223 -29.54 22.60 -40.11
N ILE A 224 -29.08 21.94 -41.17
CA ILE A 224 -29.51 22.24 -42.55
C ILE A 224 -31.03 22.05 -42.71
N ILE A 225 -31.56 20.97 -42.12
CA ILE A 225 -33.00 20.67 -42.16
C ILE A 225 -33.80 21.71 -41.35
N LEU A 226 -33.28 22.17 -40.21
CA LEU A 226 -33.92 23.18 -39.38
C LEU A 226 -33.95 24.56 -40.05
N GLU A 227 -32.86 24.99 -40.70
CA GLU A 227 -32.88 26.23 -41.49
C GLU A 227 -33.85 26.13 -42.67
N SER A 228 -33.87 24.99 -43.38
CA SER A 228 -34.86 24.72 -44.42
C SER A 228 -36.29 24.74 -43.88
N ALA A 229 -36.52 24.18 -42.69
CA ALA A 229 -37.81 24.20 -42.01
C ALA A 229 -38.24 25.63 -41.67
N LYS A 230 -37.33 26.44 -41.13
CA LYS A 230 -37.59 27.84 -40.80
C LYS A 230 -38.00 28.64 -42.03
N GLU A 231 -37.35 28.44 -43.18
CA GLU A 231 -37.73 29.09 -44.44
C GLU A 231 -39.15 28.68 -44.89
N VAL A 232 -39.45 27.37 -44.92
CA VAL A 232 -40.77 26.85 -45.32
C VAL A 232 -41.87 27.40 -44.41
N LEU A 233 -41.64 27.42 -43.09
CA LEU A 233 -42.61 27.91 -42.13
C LEU A 233 -42.77 29.44 -42.17
N THR A 234 -41.72 30.18 -42.47
CA THR A 234 -41.79 31.65 -42.63
C THR A 234 -42.59 32.02 -43.87
N LYS A 235 -42.31 31.39 -45.02
CA LYS A 235 -43.09 31.56 -46.27
C LYS A 235 -44.57 31.25 -46.06
N PHE A 236 -44.86 30.15 -45.39
CA PHE A 236 -46.23 29.77 -45.05
C PHE A 236 -46.92 30.82 -44.15
N ASN A 237 -46.22 31.35 -43.14
CA ASN A 237 -46.76 32.35 -42.23
C ASN A 237 -47.00 33.70 -42.91
N GLU A 238 -46.10 34.15 -43.80
CA GLU A 238 -46.25 35.40 -44.56
C GLU A 238 -47.39 35.32 -45.57
N GLU A 239 -47.54 34.19 -46.29
CA GLU A 239 -48.60 34.03 -47.29
C GLU A 239 -49.99 33.76 -46.67
N CYS A 240 -50.07 33.12 -45.51
CA CYS A 240 -51.33 33.00 -44.75
C CYS A 240 -51.89 34.35 -44.28
N VAL A 241 -51.03 35.35 -44.09
CA VAL A 241 -51.44 36.71 -43.70
C VAL A 241 -51.99 37.48 -44.91
N VAL A 242 -51.62 37.11 -46.14
CA VAL A 242 -51.86 37.94 -47.32
C VAL A 242 -53.20 37.67 -48.01
N GLU A 243 -53.72 36.44 -48.11
CA GLU A 243 -55.11 36.28 -48.61
C GLU A 243 -55.74 34.88 -48.46
N HIS A 244 -57.05 34.90 -48.20
CA HIS A 244 -57.97 33.78 -48.34
C HIS A 244 -57.94 33.30 -49.81
N MET A 245 -57.60 32.02 -50.04
CA MET A 245 -57.53 31.34 -51.35
C MET A 245 -56.17 31.44 -52.09
N ILE A 246 -55.41 30.32 -52.16
CA ILE A 246 -54.80 29.77 -53.39
C ILE A 246 -54.18 28.39 -53.10
N LYS A 247 -54.61 27.40 -53.89
CA LYS A 247 -54.03 26.06 -54.21
C LYS A 247 -53.33 25.30 -53.08
N SER A 248 -54.13 24.54 -52.32
CA SER A 248 -53.72 23.61 -51.26
C SER A 248 -52.78 22.45 -51.68
N SER A 249 -52.47 22.27 -52.96
CA SER A 249 -51.70 21.12 -53.46
C SER A 249 -50.17 21.30 -53.39
N GLY A 250 -49.64 22.52 -53.52
CA GLY A 250 -48.19 22.78 -53.48
C GLY A 250 -47.62 22.68 -52.06
N TYR A 251 -48.21 23.42 -51.13
CA TYR A 251 -47.80 23.45 -49.73
C TYR A 251 -47.99 22.12 -48.99
N LYS A 252 -48.97 21.30 -49.40
CA LYS A 252 -49.16 19.98 -48.81
C LYS A 252 -47.93 19.10 -49.04
N LEU A 253 -47.36 19.13 -50.24
CA LEU A 253 -46.17 18.36 -50.59
C LEU A 253 -44.92 18.88 -49.86
N GLU A 254 -44.76 20.21 -49.73
CA GLU A 254 -43.63 20.80 -48.99
C GLU A 254 -43.66 20.45 -47.50
N PHE A 255 -44.84 20.49 -46.87
CA PHE A 255 -45.01 20.06 -45.48
C PHE A 255 -44.79 18.55 -45.30
N GLU A 256 -45.20 17.73 -46.27
CA GLU A 256 -44.99 16.28 -46.25
C GLU A 256 -43.50 15.93 -46.41
N ASN A 257 -42.80 16.65 -47.27
CA ASN A 257 -41.33 16.58 -47.42
C ASN A 257 -40.61 17.04 -46.15
N LEU A 258 -41.01 18.18 -45.56
CA LEU A 258 -40.45 18.66 -44.30
C LEU A 258 -40.64 17.63 -43.17
N ASN A 259 -41.84 17.05 -43.08
CA ASN A 259 -42.16 16.01 -42.11
C ASN A 259 -41.28 14.76 -42.28
N LYS A 260 -41.05 14.34 -43.53
CA LYS A 260 -40.15 13.24 -43.83
C LYS A 260 -38.71 13.59 -43.44
N SER A 261 -38.21 14.77 -43.81
CA SER A 261 -36.86 15.23 -43.46
C SER A 261 -36.64 15.32 -41.94
N LEU A 262 -37.61 15.84 -41.18
CA LEU A 262 -37.53 15.86 -39.70
C LEU A 262 -37.54 14.45 -39.12
N THR A 263 -38.30 13.51 -39.72
CA THR A 263 -38.32 12.10 -39.29
C THR A 263 -36.98 11.43 -39.57
N ASP A 264 -36.43 11.62 -40.76
CA ASP A 264 -35.13 11.07 -41.16
C ASP A 264 -34.00 11.65 -40.29
N ALA A 265 -34.05 12.93 -39.96
CA ALA A 265 -33.12 13.57 -39.03
C ALA A 265 -33.22 12.97 -37.63
N PHE A 266 -34.44 12.75 -37.13
CA PHE A 266 -34.66 12.12 -35.82
C PHE A 266 -34.11 10.71 -35.77
N VAL A 267 -34.42 9.87 -36.77
CA VAL A 267 -33.91 8.50 -36.85
C VAL A 267 -32.39 8.47 -36.95
N THR A 268 -31.81 9.34 -37.78
CA THR A 268 -30.35 9.41 -37.96
C THR A 268 -29.66 9.84 -36.66
N LEU A 269 -30.14 10.91 -36.01
CA LEU A 269 -29.55 11.42 -34.78
C LEU A 269 -29.73 10.45 -33.61
N SER A 270 -30.92 9.86 -33.45
CA SER A 270 -31.17 8.87 -32.39
C SER A 270 -30.33 7.61 -32.57
N GLY A 271 -30.20 7.10 -33.80
CA GLY A 271 -29.34 5.96 -34.11
C GLY A 271 -27.86 6.24 -33.83
N ALA A 272 -27.35 7.38 -34.29
CA ALA A 272 -25.97 7.79 -34.03
C ALA A 272 -25.68 7.95 -32.53
N LEU A 273 -26.63 8.53 -31.78
CA LEU A 273 -26.52 8.68 -30.33
C LEU A 273 -26.49 7.35 -29.59
N HIS A 274 -27.33 6.39 -30.01
CA HIS A 274 -27.39 5.07 -29.38
C HIS A 274 -26.07 4.31 -29.55
N VAL A 275 -25.55 4.27 -30.79
CA VAL A 275 -24.25 3.63 -31.07
C VAL A 275 -23.11 4.31 -30.31
N HIS A 276 -23.10 5.65 -30.23
CA HIS A 276 -22.11 6.39 -29.46
C HIS A 276 -22.19 6.07 -27.95
N GLN A 277 -23.40 5.94 -27.39
CA GLN A 277 -23.58 5.54 -25.98
C GLN A 277 -23.08 4.12 -25.72
N GLU A 278 -23.47 3.15 -26.56
CA GLU A 278 -23.04 1.76 -26.41
C GLU A 278 -21.51 1.64 -26.48
N ARG A 279 -20.86 2.34 -27.42
CA ARG A 279 -19.39 2.35 -27.51
C ARG A 279 -18.74 2.90 -26.24
N LYS A 280 -19.26 4.01 -25.71
CA LYS A 280 -18.73 4.62 -24.48
C LYS A 280 -18.92 3.70 -23.26
N LEU A 281 -20.04 2.97 -23.19
CA LEU A 281 -20.27 1.97 -22.13
C LEU A 281 -19.24 0.85 -22.21
N VAL A 282 -18.98 0.31 -23.41
CA VAL A 282 -17.95 -0.73 -23.61
C VAL A 282 -16.55 -0.24 -23.24
N GLU A 283 -16.20 0.99 -23.60
CA GLU A 283 -14.92 1.60 -23.22
C GLU A 283 -14.80 1.77 -21.70
N GLN A 284 -15.86 2.24 -21.03
CA GLN A 284 -15.89 2.37 -19.57
C GLN A 284 -15.80 1.01 -18.88
N GLU A 285 -16.51 -0.01 -19.35
CA GLU A 285 -16.42 -1.38 -18.85
C GLU A 285 -14.99 -1.93 -18.98
N SER A 286 -14.34 -1.69 -20.13
CA SER A 286 -12.95 -2.09 -20.32
C SER A 286 -11.98 -1.36 -19.37
N MET A 287 -12.18 -0.05 -19.14
CA MET A 287 -11.36 0.72 -18.21
C MET A 287 -11.55 0.28 -16.76
N LEU A 288 -12.80 0.00 -16.37
CA LEU A 288 -13.12 -0.52 -15.03
C LEU A 288 -12.51 -1.90 -14.82
N ALA A 289 -12.61 -2.80 -15.80
CA ALA A 289 -11.96 -4.10 -15.74
C ALA A 289 -10.43 -3.99 -15.62
N GLU A 290 -9.80 -3.04 -16.32
CA GLU A 290 -8.35 -2.79 -16.17
C GLU A 290 -7.99 -2.25 -14.77
N GLN A 291 -8.81 -1.36 -14.21
CA GLN A 291 -8.61 -0.85 -12.86
C GLN A 291 -8.83 -1.94 -11.80
N GLU A 292 -9.84 -2.79 -11.95
CA GLU A 292 -10.11 -3.92 -11.06
C GLU A 292 -8.93 -4.90 -11.06
N ASN A 293 -8.38 -5.23 -12.23
CA ASN A 293 -7.18 -6.06 -12.33
C ASN A 293 -5.97 -5.43 -11.63
N LYS A 294 -5.76 -4.11 -11.77
CA LYS A 294 -4.68 -3.39 -11.07
C LYS A 294 -4.89 -3.36 -9.56
N LEU A 295 -6.13 -3.17 -9.11
CA LEU A 295 -6.48 -3.20 -7.69
C LEU A 295 -6.24 -4.58 -7.10
N GLN A 296 -6.67 -5.63 -7.81
CA GLN A 296 -6.43 -7.01 -7.40
C GLN A 296 -4.93 -7.32 -7.33
N GLU A 297 -4.12 -6.83 -8.27
CA GLU A 297 -2.66 -6.98 -8.20
C GLU A 297 -2.08 -6.28 -6.95
N LEU A 298 -2.54 -5.08 -6.62
CA LEU A 298 -2.13 -4.36 -5.41
C LEU A 298 -2.57 -5.09 -4.14
N GLU A 299 -3.80 -5.59 -4.07
CA GLU A 299 -4.29 -6.40 -2.93
C GLU A 299 -3.43 -7.64 -2.73
N THR A 300 -3.09 -8.37 -3.79
CA THR A 300 -2.21 -9.55 -3.66
C THR A 300 -0.81 -9.19 -3.18
N LYS A 301 -0.28 -8.00 -3.54
CA LYS A 301 1.01 -7.51 -3.04
C LYS A 301 0.91 -7.12 -1.56
N LEU A 302 -0.17 -6.48 -1.16
CA LEU A 302 -0.42 -6.07 0.22
C LEU A 302 -0.58 -7.28 1.14
N VAL A 303 -1.37 -8.29 0.75
CA VAL A 303 -1.50 -9.56 1.51
C VAL A 303 -0.14 -10.27 1.66
N LYS A 304 0.72 -10.21 0.64
CA LYS A 304 2.09 -10.76 0.75
C LYS A 304 2.95 -9.97 1.74
N GLN A 305 2.79 -8.65 1.81
CA GLN A 305 3.49 -7.81 2.79
C GLN A 305 2.96 -8.04 4.21
N GLU A 306 1.65 -8.11 4.41
CA GLU A 306 1.03 -8.42 5.70
C GLU A 306 1.52 -9.76 6.26
N ARG A 307 1.58 -10.80 5.42
CA ARG A 307 2.13 -12.10 5.85
C ARG A 307 3.59 -12.00 6.32
N LYS A 308 4.42 -11.19 5.64
CA LYS A 308 5.82 -10.96 6.04
C LYS A 308 5.91 -10.19 7.36
N LEU A 309 5.03 -9.21 7.56
CA LEU A 309 4.98 -8.44 8.82
C LEU A 309 4.54 -9.34 9.98
N VAL A 310 3.51 -10.16 9.81
CA VAL A 310 3.07 -11.13 10.82
C VAL A 310 4.19 -12.13 11.16
N GLU A 311 4.94 -12.58 10.16
CA GLU A 311 6.10 -13.45 10.39
C GLU A 311 7.19 -12.71 11.18
N GLN A 312 7.46 -11.44 10.89
CA GLN A 312 8.41 -10.63 11.66
C GLN A 312 7.93 -10.36 13.09
N GLU A 313 6.64 -10.08 13.29
CA GLU A 313 6.03 -9.83 14.60
C GLU A 313 6.11 -11.08 15.49
N ASN A 314 5.81 -12.27 14.93
CA ASN A 314 5.96 -13.53 15.65
C ASN A 314 7.43 -13.76 16.07
N ARG A 315 8.38 -13.47 15.17
CA ARG A 315 9.83 -13.58 15.50
C ARG A 315 10.25 -12.60 16.58
N LEU A 316 9.68 -11.40 16.63
CA LEU A 316 9.93 -10.41 17.67
C LEU A 316 9.32 -10.85 19.01
N ALA A 317 8.08 -11.34 19.02
CA ALA A 317 7.42 -11.86 20.22
C ALA A 317 8.19 -13.04 20.84
N GLU A 318 8.72 -13.94 20.01
CA GLU A 318 9.60 -15.02 20.46
C GLU A 318 10.89 -14.47 21.10
N GLN A 319 11.50 -13.45 20.49
CA GLN A 319 12.68 -12.80 21.06
C GLN A 319 12.36 -12.10 22.40
N GLU A 320 11.21 -11.44 22.52
CA GLU A 320 10.78 -10.76 23.74
C GLU A 320 10.54 -11.74 24.89
N ASP A 321 9.84 -12.85 24.66
CA ASP A 321 9.62 -13.88 25.67
C ASP A 321 10.95 -14.52 26.15
N ILE A 322 11.90 -14.70 25.24
CA ILE A 322 13.25 -15.16 25.60
C ILE A 322 13.94 -14.14 26.51
N VAL A 323 13.89 -12.85 26.18
CA VAL A 323 14.49 -11.79 27.01
C VAL A 323 13.84 -11.74 28.39
N GLN A 324 12.50 -11.72 28.48
CA GLN A 324 11.79 -11.70 29.76
C GLN A 324 12.13 -12.91 30.66
N ARG A 325 12.28 -14.10 30.06
CA ARG A 325 12.73 -15.30 30.80
C ARG A 325 14.15 -15.15 31.34
N VAL A 326 15.06 -14.57 30.54
CA VAL A 326 16.43 -14.31 30.98
C VAL A 326 16.45 -13.28 32.11
N GLU A 327 15.71 -12.18 31.98
CA GLU A 327 15.60 -11.13 33.00
C GLU A 327 15.04 -11.65 34.32
N SER A 328 13.94 -12.41 34.26
CA SER A 328 13.36 -13.04 35.45
C SER A 328 14.38 -13.94 36.15
N LYS A 329 15.07 -14.79 35.38
CA LYS A 329 16.09 -15.70 35.91
C LYS A 329 17.30 -14.95 36.48
N MET A 330 17.62 -13.76 35.97
CA MET A 330 18.65 -12.87 36.54
C MET A 330 18.18 -12.24 37.84
N ALA A 331 16.95 -11.72 37.89
CA ALA A 331 16.37 -11.08 39.07
C ALA A 331 16.31 -12.05 40.27
N TYR A 332 15.80 -13.27 40.06
CA TYR A 332 15.76 -14.30 41.12
C TYR A 332 17.15 -14.63 41.69
N GLN A 333 18.16 -14.72 40.83
CA GLN A 333 19.52 -15.01 41.29
C GLN A 333 20.16 -13.83 42.01
N SER A 334 19.92 -12.60 41.54
CA SER A 334 20.39 -11.39 42.21
C SER A 334 19.82 -11.30 43.65
N THR A 335 18.51 -11.54 43.81
CA THR A 335 17.86 -11.54 45.12
C THR A 335 18.35 -12.68 46.01
N GLY A 336 18.56 -13.88 45.44
CA GLY A 336 19.12 -15.02 46.17
C GLY A 336 20.54 -14.77 46.69
N TYR A 337 21.38 -14.04 45.95
CA TYR A 337 22.72 -13.67 46.38
C TYR A 337 22.72 -12.66 47.54
N TYR A 338 21.79 -11.69 47.55
CA TYR A 338 21.66 -10.74 48.65
C TYR A 338 21.17 -11.40 49.95
N CYS A 339 20.28 -12.40 49.86
CA CYS A 339 19.77 -13.11 51.04
C CYS A 339 20.78 -14.07 51.69
N ILE A 340 21.86 -14.46 51.00
CA ILE A 340 22.90 -15.35 51.55
C ILE A 340 24.06 -14.54 52.18
N LEU A 341 24.12 -13.23 51.92
CA LEU A 341 25.18 -12.32 52.39
C LEU A 341 24.77 -11.46 53.61
N GLN A 342 23.53 -11.58 54.09
CA GLN A 342 23.06 -11.06 55.39
C GLN A 342 23.05 -12.18 56.42
#